data_AF-A0A350LZX5-F1
#
_entry.id   AF-A0A350LZX5-F1
#
_cell.length_a   1.000
_cell.length_b   1.000
_cell.length_c   1.000
_cell.angle_alpha   90.00
_cell.angle_beta   90.00
_cell.angle_gamma   90.00
#
_symmetry.space_group_name_H-M   'P 1'
#
loop_
_entity.id
_entity.type
_entity.pdbx_description
1 polymer ?
#
loop_
_entity_poly.entity_id
_entity_poly.type
_entity_poly.pdbx_seq_one_letter_code
_entity_poly.pdbx_strand_id
1 'polypeptide(L)'
;MKNPVLRWALTISGVAIVVIVLFFLETMHRAWREFKEAEELYKKDDIPMAILCYGTVISFYTPGSPWVRKSMERLFEIGKNAEEKGDYKQAKEAYDEIIHRIYSIRSFYTPHKKKQERAMKLRDEAEKKIIE
;
A
#
# COMPACT_ATOMS: atom_id res chain seq x y z
N MET A 1 33.01 -36.48 -14.83
CA MET A 1 33.59 -35.33 -14.10
C MET A 1 32.47 -34.39 -13.66
N LYS A 2 32.15 -34.34 -12.36
CA LYS A 2 31.18 -33.35 -11.84
C LYS A 2 31.85 -31.98 -11.87
N ASN A 3 31.35 -31.05 -12.68
CA ASN A 3 31.93 -29.71 -12.79
C ASN A 3 31.84 -29.00 -11.42
N PRO A 4 32.97 -28.72 -10.75
CA PRO A 4 32.95 -28.11 -9.41
C PRO A 4 32.29 -26.73 -9.44
N VAL A 5 32.45 -26.00 -10.55
CA VAL A 5 31.81 -24.70 -10.81
C VAL A 5 30.28 -24.80 -10.77
N LEU A 6 29.69 -25.86 -11.35
CA LEU A 6 28.24 -26.05 -11.36
C LEU A 6 27.68 -26.31 -9.95
N ARG A 7 28.43 -27.02 -9.11
CA ARG A 7 28.03 -27.27 -7.71
C ARG A 7 28.04 -25.96 -6.91
N TRP A 8 29.07 -25.14 -7.06
CA TRP A 8 29.15 -23.83 -6.40
C TRP A 8 28.06 -22.88 -6.88
N ALA A 9 27.80 -22.83 -8.19
CA ALA A 9 26.73 -22.03 -8.76
C ALA A 9 25.36 -22.41 -8.17
N LEU A 10 25.03 -23.70 -8.09
CA LEU A 10 23.78 -24.18 -7.50
C LEU A 10 23.65 -23.82 -6.01
N THR A 11 24.73 -23.97 -5.23
CA THR A 11 24.72 -23.59 -3.81
C THR A 11 24.51 -22.09 -3.64
N ILE A 12 25.23 -21.26 -4.40
CA ILE A 12 25.11 -19.80 -4.32
C ILE A 12 23.70 -19.36 -4.73
N SER A 13 23.16 -19.91 -5.82
CA SER A 13 21.78 -19.65 -6.23
C SER A 13 20.78 -20.07 -5.17
N GLY A 14 20.97 -21.24 -4.54
CA GLY A 14 20.11 -21.71 -3.45
C GLY A 14 20.12 -20.76 -2.25
N VAL A 15 21.31 -20.33 -1.80
CA VAL A 15 21.44 -19.37 -0.70
C VAL A 15 20.81 -18.02 -1.07
N ALA A 16 21.04 -17.52 -2.28
CA ALA A 16 20.44 -16.27 -2.74
C ALA A 16 18.91 -16.32 -2.75
N ILE A 17 18.31 -17.43 -3.20
CA ILE A 17 16.85 -17.63 -3.17
C ILE A 17 16.34 -17.61 -1.74
N VAL A 18 16.99 -18.32 -0.82
CA VAL A 18 16.59 -18.34 0.61
C VAL A 18 16.63 -16.94 1.21
N VAL A 19 17.70 -16.17 0.95
CA VAL A 19 17.83 -14.79 1.42
C VAL A 19 16.70 -13.92 0.87
N ILE A 20 16.41 -14.00 -0.43
CA ILE A 20 15.29 -13.27 -1.06
C ILE A 20 13.97 -13.63 -0.38
N VAL A 21 13.69 -14.92 -0.17
CA VAL A 21 12.45 -15.37 0.50
C VAL A 21 12.34 -14.81 1.91
N LEU A 22 13.42 -14.82 2.69
CA LEU A 22 13.41 -14.25 4.05
C LEU A 22 13.13 -12.75 4.04
N PHE A 23 13.71 -11.99 3.11
CA PHE A 23 13.39 -10.57 2.95
C PHE A 23 11.92 -10.32 2.59
N PHE A 24 11.34 -11.14 1.72
CA PHE A 24 9.92 -11.05 1.37
C PHE A 24 9.02 -11.35 2.57
N LEU A 25 9.33 -12.39 3.35
CA LEU A 25 8.56 -12.76 4.54
C LEU A 25 8.60 -11.67 5.61
N GLU A 26 9.77 -11.10 5.88
CA GLU A 26 9.92 -10.01 6.85
C GLU A 26 9.12 -8.77 6.43
N THR A 27 9.20 -8.40 5.15
CA THR A 27 8.45 -7.26 4.61
C THR A 27 6.94 -7.48 4.71
N MET A 28 6.46 -8.68 4.40
CA MET A 28 5.05 -9.04 4.55
C MET A 28 4.59 -9.05 6.01
N HIS A 29 5.44 -9.52 6.92
CA HIS A 29 5.15 -9.52 8.35
C HIS A 29 5.03 -8.09 8.89
N ARG A 30 5.93 -7.20 8.48
CA ARG A 30 5.86 -5.78 8.83
C ARG A 30 4.60 -5.12 8.28
N ALA A 31 4.26 -5.34 7.01
CA ALA A 31 3.04 -4.82 6.41
C ALA A 31 1.77 -5.30 7.15
N TRP A 32 1.75 -6.54 7.63
CA TRP A 32 0.64 -7.07 8.44
C TRP A 32 0.50 -6.36 9.79
N ARG A 33 1.61 -6.12 10.49
CA ARG A 33 1.60 -5.43 11.80
C ARG A 33 1.06 -4.01 11.65
N GLU A 34 1.56 -3.28 10.67
CA GLU A 34 1.14 -1.90 10.38
C GLU A 34 -0.32 -1.84 9.94
N PHE A 35 -0.79 -2.83 9.17
CA PHE A 35 -2.20 -2.95 8.80
C PHE A 35 -3.09 -3.17 10.02
N LYS A 36 -2.66 -4.00 10.98
CA LYS A 36 -3.39 -4.24 12.21
C LYS A 36 -3.51 -2.96 13.05
N GLU A 37 -2.43 -2.19 13.14
CA GLU A 37 -2.43 -0.90 13.82
C GLU A 37 -3.38 0.11 13.16
N ALA A 38 -3.37 0.18 11.83
CA ALA A 38 -4.32 1.01 11.08
C ALA A 38 -5.79 0.63 11.36
N GLU A 39 -6.10 -0.67 11.42
CA GLU A 39 -7.45 -1.16 11.76
C GLU A 39 -7.83 -0.85 13.21
N GLU A 40 -6.87 -0.85 14.15
CA GLU A 40 -7.11 -0.47 15.54
C GLU A 40 -7.40 1.04 15.68
N LEU A 41 -6.66 1.89 14.96
CA LEU A 41 -6.92 3.33 14.90
C LEU A 41 -8.26 3.64 14.25
N TYR A 42 -8.57 2.96 13.14
CA TYR A 42 -9.87 3.09 12.46
C TYR A 42 -11.04 2.74 13.39
N LYS A 43 -10.91 1.66 14.18
CA LYS A 43 -11.93 1.27 15.18
C LYS A 43 -12.08 2.25 16.33
N LYS A 44 -11.03 3.02 16.64
CA LYS A 44 -11.04 4.08 17.66
C LYS A 44 -11.56 5.42 17.12
N ASP A 45 -11.99 5.47 15.87
CA ASP A 45 -12.42 6.69 15.16
C ASP A 45 -11.30 7.72 14.97
N ASP A 46 -10.03 7.32 15.14
CA ASP A 46 -8.87 8.14 14.80
C ASP A 46 -8.57 8.01 13.30
N ILE A 47 -9.48 8.56 12.49
CA ILE A 47 -9.43 8.41 11.04
C ILE A 47 -8.20 9.07 10.40
N PRO A 48 -7.77 10.28 10.80
CA PRO A 48 -6.57 10.89 10.23
C PRO A 48 -5.33 10.01 10.43
N MET A 49 -5.15 9.44 11.63
CA MET A 49 -4.01 8.56 11.88
C MET A 49 -4.17 7.21 11.15
N ALA A 50 -5.39 6.68 11.06
CA ALA A 50 -5.66 5.46 10.29
C ALA A 50 -5.29 5.64 8.81
N ILE A 51 -5.60 6.78 8.19
CA ILE A 51 -5.22 7.10 6.80
C ILE A 51 -3.70 6.99 6.63
N LEU A 52 -2.92 7.62 7.50
CA LEU A 52 -1.45 7.60 7.46
C LEU A 52 -0.89 6.17 7.63
N CYS A 53 -1.45 5.39 8.55
CA CYS A 53 -1.02 4.00 8.77
C CYS A 53 -1.36 3.11 7.58
N TYR A 54 -2.57 3.22 7.00
CA TYR A 54 -2.90 2.49 5.77
C TYR A 54 -1.97 2.89 4.61
N GLY A 55 -1.64 4.18 4.49
CA GLY A 55 -0.67 4.64 3.51
C GLY A 55 0.72 4.04 3.71
N THR A 56 1.18 3.97 4.96
CA THR A 56 2.45 3.32 5.33
C THR A 56 2.47 1.84 4.94
N VAL A 57 1.35 1.12 5.08
CA VAL A 57 1.24 -0.27 4.60
C VAL A 57 1.46 -0.37 3.09
N ILE A 58 0.93 0.58 2.30
CA ILE A 58 1.09 0.60 0.84
C ILE A 58 2.56 0.77 0.45
N SER A 59 3.35 1.50 1.24
CA SER A 59 4.79 1.66 1.02
C SER A 59 5.57 0.33 1.15
N PHE A 60 5.06 -0.67 1.88
CA PHE A 60 5.63 -2.02 1.92
C PHE A 60 5.20 -2.88 0.72
N TYR A 61 5.09 -2.27 -0.46
CA TYR A 61 4.66 -2.95 -1.66
C TYR A 61 5.53 -4.17 -1.95
N THR A 62 4.86 -5.32 -1.93
CA THR A 62 5.39 -6.61 -2.31
C THR A 62 4.37 -7.26 -3.24
N PRO A 63 4.77 -7.76 -4.42
CA PRO A 63 3.85 -8.42 -5.33
C PRO A 63 3.01 -9.50 -4.63
N GLY A 64 1.69 -9.41 -4.77
CA GLY A 64 0.75 -10.34 -4.16
C GLY A 64 0.40 -10.07 -2.68
N SER A 65 0.91 -9.00 -2.07
CA SER A 65 0.59 -8.67 -0.67
C SER A 65 -0.91 -8.39 -0.48
N PRO A 66 -1.62 -9.18 0.35
CA PRO A 66 -3.03 -8.93 0.64
C PRO A 66 -3.23 -7.67 1.48
N TRP A 67 -2.25 -7.29 2.31
CA TRP A 67 -2.34 -6.15 3.22
C TRP A 67 -2.30 -4.83 2.47
N VAL A 68 -1.38 -4.70 1.51
CA VAL A 68 -1.31 -3.53 0.61
C VAL A 68 -2.62 -3.35 -0.15
N ARG A 69 -3.19 -4.45 -0.67
CA ARG A 69 -4.48 -4.41 -1.38
C ARG A 69 -5.61 -3.93 -0.46
N LYS A 70 -5.71 -4.50 0.73
CA LYS A 70 -6.73 -4.16 1.73
C LYS A 70 -6.59 -2.71 2.22
N SER A 71 -5.38 -2.22 2.47
CA SER A 71 -5.16 -0.81 2.86
C SER A 71 -5.67 0.17 1.83
N MET A 72 -5.42 -0.08 0.53
CA MET A 72 -6.00 0.76 -0.52
C MET A 72 -7.53 0.71 -0.53
N GLU A 73 -8.11 -0.48 -0.32
CA GLU A 73 -9.57 -0.64 -0.24
C GLU A 73 -10.15 0.13 0.95
N ARG A 74 -9.49 0.07 2.12
CA ARG A 74 -9.85 0.87 3.29
C ARG A 74 -9.77 2.38 3.06
N LEU A 75 -8.72 2.86 2.39
CA LEU A 75 -8.62 4.27 2.04
C LEU A 75 -9.73 4.71 1.08
N PHE A 76 -10.11 3.87 0.11
CA PHE A 76 -11.29 4.14 -0.74
C PHE A 76 -12.60 4.14 0.06
N GLU A 77 -12.76 3.22 1.00
CA GLU A 77 -13.94 3.17 1.90
C GLU A 77 -14.01 4.41 2.78
N ILE A 78 -12.90 4.84 3.39
CA ILE A 78 -12.81 6.07 4.17
C ILE A 78 -13.20 7.27 3.32
N GLY A 79 -12.64 7.37 2.12
CA GLY A 79 -12.95 8.46 1.18
C GLY A 79 -14.43 8.54 0.85
N LYS A 80 -15.02 7.41 0.44
CA LYS A 80 -16.45 7.31 0.11
C LYS A 80 -17.35 7.65 1.30
N ASN A 81 -17.03 7.14 2.47
CA ASN A 81 -17.81 7.40 3.68
C ASN A 81 -17.72 8.88 4.09
N ALA A 82 -16.58 9.53 3.87
CA ALA A 82 -16.41 10.96 4.11
C ALA A 82 -17.23 11.80 3.11
N GLU A 83 -17.24 11.42 1.82
CA GLU A 83 -18.10 12.05 0.80
C GLU A 83 -19.59 11.92 1.16
N GLU A 84 -20.04 10.74 1.61
CA GLU A 84 -21.42 10.51 2.04
C GLU A 84 -21.83 11.37 3.24
N LYS A 85 -20.87 11.73 4.10
CA LYS A 85 -21.06 12.64 5.24
C LYS A 85 -20.90 14.12 4.87
N GLY A 86 -20.52 14.43 3.63
CA GLY A 86 -20.20 15.79 3.19
C GLY A 86 -18.83 16.30 3.66
N ASP A 87 -17.99 15.45 4.25
CA ASP A 87 -16.62 15.80 4.62
C ASP A 87 -15.66 15.57 3.45
N TYR A 88 -15.76 16.47 2.47
CA TYR A 88 -14.94 16.38 1.25
C TYR A 88 -13.45 16.61 1.51
N LYS A 89 -13.07 17.26 2.62
CA LYS A 89 -11.65 17.44 3.00
C LYS A 89 -11.05 16.12 3.41
N GLN A 90 -11.69 15.40 4.32
CA GLN A 90 -11.24 14.07 4.73
C GLN A 90 -11.28 13.07 3.57
N ALA A 91 -12.28 13.18 2.69
CA ALA A 91 -12.33 12.37 1.46
C ALA A 91 -11.09 12.58 0.59
N LYS A 92 -10.77 13.86 0.33
CA LYS A 92 -9.58 14.25 -0.44
C LYS A 92 -8.30 13.71 0.19
N GLU A 93 -8.12 13.83 1.50
CA GLU A 93 -6.94 13.32 2.22
C GLU A 93 -6.76 11.81 2.03
N ALA A 94 -7.83 11.03 2.13
CA ALA A 94 -7.77 9.58 1.92
C ALA A 94 -7.36 9.21 0.48
N TYR A 95 -7.87 9.93 -0.52
CA TYR A 95 -7.51 9.70 -1.93
C TYR A 95 -6.08 10.18 -2.25
N ASP A 96 -5.67 11.34 -1.72
CA ASP A 96 -4.31 11.86 -1.85
C ASP A 96 -3.28 10.88 -1.28
N GLU A 97 -3.59 10.24 -0.14
CA GLU A 97 -2.71 9.24 0.46
C GLU A 97 -2.48 8.05 -0.48
N ILE A 98 -3.53 7.55 -1.16
CA ILE A 98 -3.38 6.50 -2.18
C ILE A 98 -2.44 6.98 -3.31
N ILE A 99 -2.66 8.20 -3.80
CA ILE A 99 -1.91 8.77 -4.92
C ILE A 99 -0.43 8.91 -4.56
N HIS A 100 -0.14 9.52 -3.41
CA HIS A 100 1.21 9.77 -2.92
C HIS A 100 1.95 8.48 -2.65
N ARG A 101 1.30 7.49 -2.02
CA ARG A 101 1.96 6.22 -1.69
C ARG A 101 2.26 5.41 -2.94
N ILE A 102 1.33 5.30 -3.89
CA ILE A 102 1.59 4.64 -5.18
C ILE A 102 2.70 5.36 -5.95
N TYR A 103 2.71 6.70 -5.91
CA TYR A 103 3.78 7.47 -6.53
C TYR A 103 5.14 7.20 -5.86
N SER A 104 5.19 7.07 -4.52
CA SER A 104 6.42 6.84 -3.76
C SER A 104 7.07 5.47 -4.00
N ILE A 105 6.28 4.44 -4.30
CA ILE A 105 6.76 3.07 -4.55
C ILE A 105 7.02 2.80 -6.04
N ARG A 106 6.81 3.79 -6.90
CA ARG A 106 7.07 3.66 -8.33
C ARG A 106 8.58 3.52 -8.57
N SER A 107 8.93 2.60 -9.46
CA SER A 107 10.29 2.48 -10.01
C SER A 107 10.18 2.46 -11.54
N PHE A 108 10.68 1.42 -12.18
CA PHE A 108 10.57 1.20 -13.63
C PHE A 108 9.12 1.02 -14.12
N TYR A 109 8.21 0.62 -13.24
CA TYR A 109 6.77 0.56 -13.48
C TYR A 109 6.00 1.18 -12.32
N THR A 110 4.75 1.57 -12.58
CA THR A 110 3.83 2.05 -11.54
C THR A 110 2.96 0.88 -11.07
N PRO A 111 3.19 0.34 -9.86
CA PRO A 111 2.29 -0.65 -9.29
C PRO A 111 0.89 -0.04 -9.12
N HIS A 112 -0.16 -0.84 -9.30
CA HIS A 112 -1.55 -0.40 -9.07
C HIS A 112 -2.00 0.86 -9.83
N LYS A 113 -1.45 1.14 -11.01
CA LYS A 113 -1.79 2.33 -11.82
C LYS A 113 -3.30 2.64 -11.94
N LYS A 114 -4.13 1.61 -12.19
CA LYS A 114 -5.60 1.78 -12.26
C LYS A 114 -6.22 2.29 -10.96
N LYS A 115 -5.70 1.87 -9.80
CA LYS A 115 -6.17 2.38 -8.50
C LYS A 115 -5.72 3.83 -8.30
N GLN A 116 -4.51 4.18 -8.73
CA GLN A 116 -4.02 5.56 -8.68
C GLN A 116 -4.86 6.50 -9.56
N GLU A 117 -5.14 6.11 -10.81
CA GLU A 117 -6.00 6.88 -11.73
C GLU A 117 -7.41 7.06 -11.17
N ARG A 118 -7.97 6.01 -10.55
CA ARG A 118 -9.26 6.10 -9.85
C ARG A 118 -9.22 7.08 -8.68
N ALA A 119 -8.18 7.03 -7.84
CA ALA A 119 -8.03 7.94 -6.71
C ALA A 119 -7.88 9.40 -7.17
N MET A 120 -7.12 9.67 -8.23
CA MET A 120 -7.01 11.00 -8.83
C MET A 120 -8.36 11.55 -9.26
N LYS A 121 -9.18 10.74 -9.93
CA LYS A 121 -10.52 11.15 -10.35
C LYS A 121 -11.42 11.50 -9.15
N LEU A 122 -11.45 10.65 -8.12
CA LEU A 122 -12.28 10.88 -6.93
C LEU A 122 -11.80 12.09 -6.12
N ARG A 123 -10.48 12.28 -6.00
CA ARG A 123 -9.89 13.48 -5.40
C ARG A 123 -10.38 14.76 -6.10
N ASP A 124 -10.38 14.77 -7.44
CA ASP A 124 -10.83 15.94 -8.22
C ASP A 124 -12.33 16.21 -8.03
N GLU A 125 -13.14 15.17 -7.87
CA GLU A 125 -14.56 15.29 -7.57
C GLU A 125 -14.79 15.88 -6.16
N ALA A 126 -14.07 15.37 -5.15
CA ALA A 126 -14.10 15.91 -3.79
C ALA A 126 -13.58 17.37 -3.73
N GLU A 127 -12.51 17.70 -4.44
CA GLU A 127 -11.94 19.05 -4.45
C GLU A 127 -12.92 20.09 -5.03
N LYS A 128 -13.65 19.75 -6.09
CA LYS A 128 -14.70 20.64 -6.63
C LYS A 128 -15.76 20.94 -5.58
N LYS A 129 -16.16 19.93 -4.79
CA LYS A 129 -17.17 20.06 -3.73
C LYS A 129 -16.71 20.88 -2.53
N ILE A 130 -15.40 21.07 -2.34
CA ILE A 130 -14.85 21.95 -1.29
C ILE A 130 -14.95 23.42 -1.70
N ILE A 131 -14.91 23.71 -3.01
CA ILE A 131 -14.85 25.07 -3.56
C ILE A 131 -16.26 25.64 -3.82
N GLU A 132 -17.26 24.77 -4.05
CA GLU A 132 -18.69 25.12 -4.16
C GLU A 132 -19.29 25.57 -2.82
#